data_AF-A0A7W8GA26-F1
#
_entry.id   AF-A0A7W8GA26-F1
#
_cell.length_a   1.000
_cell.length_b   1.000
_cell.length_c   1.000
_cell.angle_alpha   90.00
_cell.angle_beta   90.00
_cell.angle_gamma   90.00
#
_symmetry.space_group_name_H-M   'P 1'
#
loop_
_entity.id
_entity.type
_entity.pdbx_description
1 polymer ?
#
loop_
_entity_poly.entity_id
_entity_poly.type
_entity_poly.pdbx_seq_one_letter_code
_entity_poly.pdbx_strand_id
1 'polypeptide(L)'
;MRYSVWKCNACRIPTSFGEDLSWDYLCYVREHPLSWNVPTKILYGSNDNLTSFESMSNFAKKHNARLTVMENGEHWFHTEEQMKFLDEWTLNQ
;
A
#
# COMPACT_ATOMS: atom_id res chain seq x y z
N MET A 1 14.52 -22.62 11.44
CA MET A 1 15.24 -22.64 10.15
C MET A 1 16.13 -21.40 10.13
N ARG A 2 17.46 -21.57 10.13
CA ARG A 2 18.42 -20.48 10.14
C ARG A 2 18.62 -20.00 8.70
N TYR A 3 18.24 -18.75 8.40
CA TYR A 3 18.57 -18.12 7.12
C TYR A 3 20.06 -17.78 7.11
N SER A 4 20.89 -18.74 6.73
CA SER A 4 22.33 -18.53 6.55
C SER A 4 22.72 -18.94 5.14
N VAL A 5 22.26 -18.21 4.12
CA VAL A 5 22.95 -18.14 2.82
C VAL A 5 22.61 -16.81 2.12
N TRP A 6 23.66 -16.07 1.73
CA TRP A 6 23.69 -14.83 0.93
C TRP A 6 23.29 -13.52 1.61
N LYS A 7 24.17 -13.00 2.46
CA LYS A 7 24.31 -11.54 2.60
C LYS A 7 24.82 -11.00 1.25
N CYS A 8 23.92 -10.57 0.38
CA CYS A 8 24.28 -9.69 -0.71
C CYS A 8 24.57 -8.33 -0.06
N ASN A 9 25.84 -7.93 0.02
CA ASN A 9 26.21 -6.59 0.48
C ASN A 9 25.60 -5.59 -0.53
N ALA A 10 24.46 -4.99 -0.18
CA ALA A 10 23.67 -4.04 -0.98
C ALA A 10 23.07 -4.59 -2.30
N CYS A 11 22.24 -5.63 -2.25
CA CYS A 11 21.37 -5.98 -3.39
C CYS A 11 20.20 -4.99 -3.50
N ARG A 12 20.00 -4.45 -4.70
CA ARG A 12 18.78 -3.74 -5.09
C ARG A 12 17.82 -4.72 -5.73
N ILE A 13 16.52 -4.53 -5.53
CA ILE A 13 15.45 -5.30 -6.17
C ILE A 13 14.93 -4.44 -7.32
N PRO A 14 15.20 -4.80 -8.58
CA PRO A 14 14.70 -4.04 -9.72
C PRO A 14 13.19 -4.18 -9.80
N THR A 15 12.50 -3.09 -10.14
CA THR A 15 11.05 -3.10 -10.35
C THR A 15 10.71 -2.66 -11.76
N SER A 16 9.53 -3.07 -12.24
CA SER A 16 9.04 -2.68 -13.57
C SER A 16 8.63 -1.21 -13.66
N PHE A 17 8.49 -0.52 -12.53
CA PHE A 17 8.08 0.89 -12.45
C PHE A 17 9.27 1.85 -12.34
N GLY A 18 10.50 1.35 -12.56
CA GLY A 18 11.69 2.19 -12.75
C GLY A 18 12.44 2.57 -11.48
N GLU A 19 11.99 2.10 -10.31
CA GLU A 19 12.70 2.30 -9.05
C GLU A 19 13.27 1.00 -8.50
N ASP A 20 14.47 1.08 -7.92
CA ASP A 20 15.07 -0.05 -7.22
C ASP A 20 14.66 -0.06 -5.76
N LEU A 21 14.12 -1.18 -5.26
CA LEU A 21 13.85 -1.35 -3.83
C LEU A 21 15.08 -1.86 -3.08
N SER A 22 15.19 -1.52 -1.80
CA SER A 22 16.29 -1.96 -0.93
C SER A 22 16.03 -3.36 -0.37
N TRP A 23 16.95 -4.29 -0.61
CA TRP A 23 16.92 -5.62 0.01
C TRP A 23 17.02 -5.53 1.53
N ASP A 24 17.90 -4.66 2.04
CA ASP A 24 18.07 -4.45 3.48
C ASP A 24 16.77 -3.94 4.13
N TYR A 25 16.03 -3.06 3.43
CA TYR A 25 14.74 -2.59 3.90
C TYR A 25 13.68 -3.71 3.91
N LEU A 26 13.65 -4.56 2.88
CA LEU A 26 12.76 -5.72 2.85
C LEU A 26 13.06 -6.70 4.01
N CYS A 27 14.33 -6.99 4.27
CA CYS A 27 14.75 -7.81 5.41
C CYS A 27 14.31 -7.19 6.73
N TYR A 28 14.55 -5.89 6.91
CA TYR A 28 14.14 -5.16 8.11
C TYR A 28 12.63 -5.29 8.37
N VAL A 29 11.78 -5.01 7.38
CA VAL A 29 10.31 -5.07 7.52
C VAL A 29 9.83 -6.50 7.84
N ARG A 30 10.50 -7.53 7.30
CA ARG A 30 10.18 -8.95 7.59
C ARG A 30 10.57 -9.36 9.01
N GLU A 31 11.67 -8.83 9.53
CA GLU A 31 12.16 -9.12 10.88
C GLU A 31 11.42 -8.32 11.97
N HIS A 32 10.77 -7.21 11.60
CA HIS A 32 10.06 -6.31 12.50
C HIS A 32 8.57 -6.20 12.13
N PRO A 33 7.77 -7.27 12.25
CA PRO A 33 6.36 -7.25 11.90
C PRO A 33 5.58 -6.30 12.82
N LEU A 34 4.71 -5.49 12.21
CA LEU A 34 3.83 -4.57 12.94
C LEU A 34 2.48 -5.22 13.24
N SER A 35 1.97 -5.00 14.45
CA SER A 35 0.58 -5.30 14.81
C SER A 35 -0.28 -4.07 14.57
N TRP A 36 -1.08 -4.11 13.51
CA TRP A 36 -1.95 -2.99 13.13
C TRP A 36 -3.30 -3.09 13.85
N ASN A 37 -3.42 -2.36 14.97
CA ASN A 37 -4.57 -2.44 15.90
C ASN A 37 -5.38 -1.13 15.98
N VAL A 38 -5.14 -0.18 15.07
CA VAL A 38 -5.84 1.10 15.05
C VAL A 38 -7.03 1.04 14.09
N PRO A 39 -8.21 1.59 14.45
CA PRO A 39 -9.33 1.70 13.53
C PRO A 39 -8.90 2.38 12.25
N THR A 40 -9.11 1.72 11.11
CA THR A 40 -8.60 2.17 9.82
C THR A 40 -9.72 2.18 8.79
N LYS A 41 -9.75 3.24 8.01
CA LYS A 41 -10.59 3.36 6.82
C LYS A 41 -9.69 3.78 5.68
N ILE A 42 -9.93 3.20 4.52
CA ILE A 42 -9.06 3.29 3.34
C ILE A 42 -9.92 3.83 2.21
N LEU A 43 -9.42 4.86 1.54
CA LEU A 43 -9.93 5.33 0.27
C LEU A 43 -8.96 4.89 -0.84
N TYR A 44 -9.48 4.20 -1.85
CA TYR A 44 -8.70 3.61 -2.94
C TYR A 44 -9.28 4.01 -4.30
N GLY A 45 -8.45 4.41 -5.25
CA GLY A 45 -8.86 4.71 -6.62
C GLY A 45 -8.91 3.45 -7.49
N SER A 46 -10.00 3.22 -8.24
CA SER A 46 -10.13 2.01 -9.07
C SER A 46 -9.08 1.90 -10.18
N ASN A 47 -8.50 3.03 -10.61
CA ASN A 47 -7.44 3.13 -11.61
C ASN A 47 -6.04 3.31 -10.98
N ASP A 48 -5.82 2.89 -9.73
CA ASP A 48 -4.48 2.83 -9.13
C ASP A 48 -3.60 1.81 -9.87
N ASN A 49 -2.54 2.31 -10.50
CA ASN A 49 -1.59 1.51 -11.29
C ASN A 49 -0.34 1.09 -10.49
N LEU A 50 -0.20 1.53 -9.24
CA LEU A 50 0.94 1.22 -8.36
C LEU A 50 0.59 0.14 -7.34
N THR A 51 -0.63 0.19 -6.79
CA THR A 51 -1.09 -0.80 -5.80
C THR A 51 -2.32 -1.52 -6.33
N SER A 52 -2.27 -2.85 -6.38
CA SER A 52 -3.42 -3.63 -6.85
C SER A 52 -4.57 -3.62 -5.85
N PHE A 53 -5.80 -3.66 -6.38
CA PHE A 53 -7.00 -3.83 -5.56
C PHE A 53 -6.94 -5.09 -4.68
N GLU A 54 -6.35 -6.18 -5.18
CA GLU A 54 -6.16 -7.41 -4.40
C GLU A 54 -5.32 -7.14 -3.14
N SER A 55 -4.21 -6.43 -3.27
CA SER A 55 -3.34 -6.08 -2.13
C SER A 55 -4.10 -5.27 -1.09
N MET A 56 -4.84 -4.25 -1.53
CA MET A 56 -5.60 -3.38 -0.64
C MET A 56 -6.78 -4.11 0.03
N SER A 57 -7.50 -4.93 -0.72
CA SER A 57 -8.63 -5.72 -0.20
C SER A 57 -8.17 -6.79 0.80
N ASN A 58 -7.02 -7.43 0.56
CA ASN A 58 -6.43 -8.40 1.49
C ASN A 58 -5.99 -7.70 2.78
N PHE A 59 -5.38 -6.53 2.70
CA PHE A 59 -5.04 -5.72 3.87
C PHE A 59 -6.30 -5.34 4.67
N ALA A 60 -7.32 -4.81 3.98
CA ALA A 60 -8.56 -4.38 4.62
C ALA A 60 -9.26 -5.54 5.35
N LYS A 61 -9.38 -6.72 4.70
CA LYS A 61 -9.94 -7.92 5.31
C LYS A 61 -9.14 -8.41 6.51
N LYS A 62 -7.81 -8.46 6.38
CA LYS A 62 -6.91 -8.93 7.44
C LYS A 62 -6.99 -8.07 8.71
N HIS A 63 -7.20 -6.77 8.55
CA HIS A 63 -7.20 -5.80 9.65
C HIS A 63 -8.59 -5.23 9.97
N ASN A 64 -9.66 -5.80 9.41
CA ASN A 64 -11.03 -5.34 9.54
C ASN A 64 -11.19 -3.82 9.26
N ALA A 65 -10.45 -3.32 8.27
CA ALA A 65 -10.52 -1.93 7.84
C ALA A 65 -11.65 -1.75 6.81
N ARG A 66 -12.33 -0.60 6.85
CA ARG A 66 -13.31 -0.26 5.83
C ARG A 66 -12.60 0.20 4.57
N LEU A 67 -12.88 -0.42 3.43
CA LEU A 67 -12.35 -0.02 2.13
C LEU A 67 -13.45 0.66 1.31
N THR A 68 -13.23 1.90 0.93
CA THR A 68 -14.05 2.67 -0.03
C THR A 68 -13.29 2.77 -1.34
N VAL A 69 -13.96 2.46 -2.44
CA VAL A 69 -13.39 2.60 -3.79
C VAL A 69 -14.00 3.82 -4.46
N MET A 70 -13.15 4.72 -4.97
CA MET A 70 -13.54 5.77 -5.89
C MET A 70 -13.42 5.24 -7.32
N GLU A 71 -14.54 5.17 -8.03
CA GLU A 71 -14.54 4.80 -9.44
C GLU A 71 -13.82 5.87 -10.27
N ASN A 72 -13.01 5.44 -11.24
CA ASN A 72 -12.09 6.27 -12.03
C ASN A 72 -11.05 7.05 -11.22
N GLY A 73 -10.93 6.78 -9.91
CA GLY A 73 -9.91 7.40 -9.06
C GLY A 73 -8.52 6.87 -9.41
N GLU A 74 -7.56 7.77 -9.57
CA GLU A 74 -6.15 7.41 -9.79
C GLU A 74 -5.42 7.19 -8.46
N HIS A 75 -4.16 6.76 -8.53
CA HIS A 75 -3.33 6.62 -7.33
C HIS A 75 -3.14 7.95 -6.58
N TRP A 76 -2.90 9.03 -7.32
CA TRP A 76 -2.82 10.38 -6.80
C TRP A 76 -4.13 11.09 -7.09
N PHE A 77 -4.91 11.41 -6.05
CA PHE A 77 -6.07 12.27 -6.23
C PHE A 77 -5.61 13.69 -6.48
N HIS A 78 -5.89 14.20 -7.68
CA HIS A 78 -5.47 15.52 -8.11
C HIS A 78 -6.46 16.24 -9.02
N THR A 79 -7.43 15.53 -9.62
CA THR A 79 -8.49 16.18 -10.40
C THR A 79 -9.51 16.81 -9.47
N GLU A 80 -10.25 17.82 -9.94
CA GLU A 80 -11.28 18.48 -9.13
C GLU A 80 -12.34 17.47 -8.61
N GLU A 81 -12.71 16.49 -9.44
CA GLU A 81 -13.64 15.42 -9.06
C GLU A 81 -13.06 14.52 -7.96
N GLN A 82 -11.81 14.10 -8.09
CA GLN A 82 -11.12 13.27 -7.08
C GLN A 82 -10.94 14.01 -5.77
N MET A 83 -10.54 15.29 -5.82
CA MET A 83 -10.39 16.13 -4.63
C MET A 83 -11.72 16.33 -3.92
N LYS A 84 -12.80 16.61 -4.66
CA LYS A 84 -14.14 16.72 -4.08
C LYS A 84 -14.60 15.42 -3.43
N PHE A 85 -14.39 14.27 -4.09
CA PHE A 85 -14.71 12.97 -3.51
C PHE A 85 -13.91 12.71 -2.22
N LEU A 86 -12.61 13.01 -2.22
CA LEU A 86 -11.73 12.89 -1.07
C LEU A 86 -12.21 13.77 0.11
N ASP A 87 -12.60 15.01 -0.16
CA ASP A 87 -13.12 15.95 0.85
C ASP A 87 -14.43 15.44 1.44
N GLU A 88 -15.38 15.06 0.59
CA GLU A 88 -16.67 14.48 1.02
C GLU A 88 -16.47 13.19 1.82
N TRP A 89 -15.55 12.33 1.39
CA TRP A 89 -15.19 11.13 2.13
C TRP A 89 -14.66 11.49 3.50
N THR A 90 -13.70 12.41 3.60
CA THR A 90 -13.05 12.81 4.86
C THR A 90 -14.03 13.45 5.85
N LEU A 91 -15.03 14.17 5.37
CA LEU A 91 -16.04 14.83 6.20
C LEU A 91 -17.14 13.87 6.69
N ASN A 92 -17.43 12.79 5.97
CA ASN A 92 -18.52 11.85 6.27
C ASN A 92 -18.06 10.57 6.99
N GLN A 93 -17.09 10.69 7.90
CA GLN A 93 -16.47 9.57 8.60
C GLN A 93 -17.27 9.07 9.80
#